data_AF-A0A9P5XCK8-F1
#
_entry.id   AF-A0A9P5XCK8-F1
#
_cell.length_a   1.000
_cell.length_b   1.000
_cell.length_c   1.000
_cell.angle_alpha   90.00
_cell.angle_beta   90.00
_cell.angle_gamma   90.00
#
_symmetry.space_group_name_H-M   'P 1'
#
loop_
_entity.id
_entity.type
_entity.pdbx_description
1 polymer ?
#
loop_
_entity_poly.entity_id
_entity_poly.type
_entity_poly.pdbx_seq_one_letter_code
_entity_poly.pdbx_strand_id
1 'polypeptide(L)'
;MPVAETEVSLYAQVRRSLIENGEWDQIQAVLRTRLNEVGWVDEVKSESKECSRRLDIQAVLEQVTPHAQASLPMAVKKEILGLIKRHVEKKFE
;
A
#
# COMPACT_ATOMS: atom_id res chain seq x y z
N MET A 1 22.89 4.97 19.80
CA MET A 1 21.68 4.29 19.33
C MET A 1 21.86 3.92 17.85
N PRO A 2 22.45 2.76 17.50
CA PRO A 2 22.78 2.41 16.10
C PRO A 2 21.79 1.46 15.39
N VAL A 3 20.80 0.91 16.11
CA VAL A 3 19.89 -0.13 15.55
C VAL A 3 18.87 0.46 14.56
N ALA A 4 18.37 1.67 14.82
CA ALA A 4 17.40 2.32 13.94
C ALA A 4 18.00 2.70 12.56
N GLU A 5 19.28 3.09 12.50
CA GLU A 5 19.95 3.43 11.25
C GLU A 5 20.18 2.20 10.36
N THR A 6 20.45 1.04 10.98
CA THR A 6 20.65 -0.22 10.27
C THR A 6 19.34 -0.77 9.70
N GLU A 7 18.23 -0.67 10.41
CA GLU A 7 16.90 -1.06 9.92
C GLU A 7 16.42 -0.19 8.75
N VAL A 8 16.60 1.13 8.84
CA VAL A 8 16.24 2.07 7.76
C VAL A 8 17.06 1.81 6.50
N SER A 9 18.36 1.54 6.67
CA SER A 9 19.26 1.20 5.55
C SER A 9 18.86 -0.13 4.89
N LEU A 10 18.55 -1.16 5.67
CA LEU A 10 18.12 -2.45 5.14
C LEU A 10 16.79 -2.34 4.39
N TYR A 11 15.80 -1.65 4.97
CA TYR A 11 14.53 -1.40 4.30
C TYR A 11 14.70 -0.70 2.95
N ALA A 12 15.54 0.35 2.91
CA ALA A 12 15.81 1.08 1.68
C ALA A 12 16.47 0.20 0.60
N GLN A 13 17.39 -0.67 0.99
CA GLN A 13 18.06 -1.61 0.09
C GLN A 13 17.09 -2.65 -0.46
N VAL A 14 16.27 -3.28 0.40
CA VAL A 14 15.25 -4.25 -0.01
C VAL A 14 14.24 -3.59 -0.95
N ARG A 15 13.73 -2.41 -0.58
CA ARG A 15 12.78 -1.67 -1.42
C ARG A 15 13.36 -1.32 -2.79
N ARG A 16 14.61 -0.87 -2.84
CA ARG A 16 15.29 -0.56 -4.10
C ARG A 16 15.40 -1.81 -4.98
N SER A 17 15.82 -2.94 -4.41
CA SER A 17 15.91 -4.20 -5.15
C SER A 17 14.54 -4.65 -5.69
N LEU A 18 13.47 -4.55 -4.88
CA LEU A 18 12.12 -4.91 -5.34
C LEU A 18 11.66 -4.04 -6.52
N ILE A 19 12.01 -2.76 -6.52
CA ILE A 19 11.72 -1.83 -7.62
C ILE A 19 12.53 -2.20 -8.86
N GLU A 20 13.84 -2.39 -8.73
CA GLU A 20 14.74 -2.70 -9.86
C GLU A 20 14.39 -4.01 -10.56
N ASN A 21 13.84 -4.98 -9.83
CA ASN A 21 13.44 -6.28 -10.38
C ASN A 21 11.98 -6.30 -10.87
N GLY A 22 11.24 -5.19 -10.78
CA GLY A 22 9.81 -5.10 -11.15
C GLY A 22 8.85 -5.85 -10.23
N GLU A 23 9.37 -6.46 -9.15
CA GLU A 23 8.57 -7.17 -8.14
C GLU A 23 7.64 -6.20 -7.40
N TRP A 24 8.10 -4.96 -7.21
CA TRP A 24 7.30 -3.89 -6.62
C TRP A 24 6.06 -3.58 -7.46
N ASP A 25 6.21 -3.41 -8.77
CA ASP A 25 5.09 -3.17 -9.69
C ASP A 25 4.11 -4.35 -9.70
N GLN A 26 4.61 -5.58 -9.64
CA GLN A 26 3.78 -6.78 -9.54
C GLN A 26 2.95 -6.77 -8.23
N ILE A 27 3.58 -6.48 -7.09
CA ILE A 27 2.87 -6.38 -5.79
C ILE A 27 1.79 -5.29 -5.86
N GLN A 28 2.11 -4.12 -6.43
CA GLN A 28 1.15 -3.04 -6.59
C GLN A 28 -0.02 -3.42 -7.52
N ALA A 29 0.25 -4.13 -8.60
CA ALA A 29 -0.77 -4.59 -9.53
C ALA A 29 -1.73 -5.59 -8.87
N VAL A 30 -1.22 -6.55 -8.09
CA VAL A 30 -2.04 -7.50 -7.34
C VAL A 30 -2.87 -6.78 -6.28
N LEU A 31 -2.27 -5.87 -5.50
CA LEU A 31 -2.98 -5.07 -4.52
C LEU A 31 -4.13 -4.28 -5.16
N ARG A 32 -3.85 -3.56 -6.26
CA ARG A 32 -4.86 -2.77 -6.96
C ARG A 32 -5.99 -3.64 -7.51
N THR A 33 -5.66 -4.81 -8.06
CA THR A 33 -6.66 -5.76 -8.59
C THR A 33 -7.56 -6.24 -7.47
N ARG A 34 -6.99 -6.69 -6.35
CA ARG A 34 -7.75 -7.18 -5.19
C ARG A 34 -8.64 -6.11 -4.58
N LEU A 35 -8.12 -4.89 -4.41
CA LEU A 35 -8.91 -3.77 -3.90
C LEU A 35 -10.06 -3.38 -4.82
N ASN A 36 -9.89 -3.55 -6.13
CA ASN A 36 -10.95 -3.31 -7.10
C ASN A 36 -12.00 -4.44 -7.06
N GLU A 37 -11.57 -5.70 -7.04
CA GLU A 37 -12.47 -6.87 -6.97
C GLU A 37 -13.39 -6.85 -5.74
N VAL A 38 -12.89 -6.36 -4.60
CA VAL A 38 -13.69 -6.24 -3.36
C VAL A 38 -14.49 -4.94 -3.27
N GLY A 39 -14.43 -4.08 -4.30
CA GLY A 39 -15.17 -2.82 -4.37
C GLY A 39 -14.59 -1.65 -3.55
N TRP A 40 -13.47 -1.86 -2.86
CA TRP A 40 -12.86 -0.83 -1.99
C TRP A 40 -12.44 0.42 -2.75
N VAL A 41 -11.96 0.25 -4.00
CA VAL A 41 -11.57 1.39 -4.85
C VAL A 41 -12.77 2.30 -5.14
N ASP A 42 -13.92 1.71 -5.40
CA ASP A 42 -15.14 2.47 -5.72
C ASP A 42 -15.71 3.15 -4.46
N GLU A 43 -15.65 2.50 -3.31
CA GLU A 43 -16.04 3.07 -2.01
C GLU A 43 -15.24 4.34 -1.69
N VAL A 44 -13.90 4.24 -1.71
CA VAL A 44 -13.01 5.38 -1.43
C VAL A 44 -13.19 6.49 -2.47
N LYS A 45 -13.42 6.14 -3.74
CA LYS A 45 -13.68 7.11 -4.80
C LYS A 45 -15.02 7.83 -4.60
N SER A 46 -16.05 7.11 -4.15
CA SER A 46 -17.35 7.69 -3.84
C SER A 46 -17.24 8.69 -2.70
N GLU A 47 -16.57 8.31 -1.61
CA GLU A 47 -16.31 9.20 -0.47
C GLU A 47 -15.52 10.45 -0.88
N SER A 48 -14.44 10.27 -1.65
CA SER A 48 -13.64 11.39 -2.19
C SER A 48 -14.48 12.35 -3.03
N LYS A 49 -15.41 11.80 -3.83
CA LYS A 49 -16.31 12.61 -4.67
C LYS A 49 -17.30 13.41 -3.84
N GLU A 50 -17.75 12.90 -2.70
CA GLU A 50 -18.59 13.65 -1.77
C GLU A 50 -17.81 14.77 -1.06
N CYS A 51 -16.61 14.48 -0.56
CA CYS A 51 -15.74 15.46 0.11
C CYS A 51 -15.32 16.61 -0.84
N SER A 52 -14.93 16.28 -2.07
CA SER A 52 -14.48 17.27 -3.08
C SER A 52 -15.55 18.27 -3.51
N ARG A 53 -16.83 18.05 -3.19
CA ARG A 53 -17.88 19.06 -3.42
C ARG A 53 -17.75 20.27 -2.52
N ARG A 54 -17.03 20.12 -1.39
CA ARG A 54 -16.98 21.12 -0.31
C ARG A 54 -15.56 21.50 0.08
N LEU A 55 -14.57 20.73 -0.35
CA LEU A 55 -13.19 20.80 0.11
C LEU A 55 -12.23 20.85 -1.07
N ASP A 56 -11.06 21.44 -0.82
CA ASP A 56 -9.94 21.38 -1.75
C ASP A 56 -9.27 20.00 -1.72
N ILE A 57 -8.40 19.75 -2.70
CA ILE A 57 -7.76 18.43 -2.88
C ILE A 57 -6.99 18.02 -1.62
N GLN A 58 -6.33 18.97 -0.95
CA GLN A 58 -5.56 18.67 0.25
C GLN A 58 -6.47 18.25 1.41
N ALA A 59 -7.54 19.01 1.70
CA ALA A 59 -8.46 18.63 2.77
C ALA A 59 -9.23 17.34 2.46
N VAL A 60 -9.50 17.03 1.18
CA VAL A 60 -10.04 15.72 0.78
C VAL A 60 -9.07 14.60 1.14
N LEU A 61 -7.78 14.74 0.82
CA LEU A 61 -6.78 13.72 1.15
C LEU A 61 -6.66 13.53 2.66
N GLU A 62 -6.61 14.62 3.43
CA GLU A 62 -6.51 14.59 4.89
C GLU A 62 -7.72 13.89 5.54
N GLN A 63 -8.91 14.02 4.96
CA GLN A 63 -10.12 13.37 5.49
C GLN A 63 -10.29 11.92 5.01
N VAL A 64 -10.06 11.65 3.73
CA VAL A 64 -10.34 10.32 3.13
C VAL A 64 -9.24 9.32 3.46
N THR A 65 -7.97 9.73 3.54
CA THR A 65 -6.84 8.81 3.81
C THR A 65 -7.03 7.97 5.08
N PRO A 66 -7.37 8.53 6.26
CA PRO A 66 -7.57 7.72 7.44
C PRO A 66 -8.75 6.75 7.30
N HIS A 67 -9.85 7.16 6.63
CA HIS A 67 -10.99 6.28 6.38
C HIS A 67 -10.62 5.13 5.44
N ALA A 68 -9.93 5.42 4.35
CA ALA A 68 -9.42 4.43 3.40
C ALA A 68 -8.49 3.42 4.11
N GLN A 69 -7.59 3.88 4.98
CA GLN A 69 -6.71 2.99 5.74
C GLN A 69 -7.47 2.10 6.73
N ALA A 70 -8.52 2.62 7.37
CA ALA A 70 -9.34 1.88 8.32
C ALA A 70 -10.29 0.87 7.65
N SER A 71 -10.82 1.20 6.47
CA SER A 71 -11.73 0.34 5.68
C SER A 71 -11.00 -0.75 4.89
N LEU A 72 -9.67 -0.74 4.86
CA LEU A 72 -8.87 -1.71 4.13
C LEU A 72 -9.19 -3.15 4.56
N PRO A 73 -9.68 -4.02 3.66
CA PRO A 73 -10.06 -5.38 4.03
C PRO A 73 -8.88 -6.19 4.57
N MET A 74 -9.06 -6.78 5.76
CA MET A 74 -8.01 -7.57 6.41
C MET A 74 -7.53 -8.76 5.56
N ALA A 75 -8.43 -9.36 4.77
CA ALA A 75 -8.09 -10.45 3.87
C ALA A 75 -7.08 -10.01 2.80
N VAL A 76 -7.34 -8.89 2.12
CA VAL A 76 -6.44 -8.30 1.12
C VAL A 76 -5.12 -7.90 1.77
N LYS A 77 -5.16 -7.26 2.95
CA LYS A 77 -3.94 -6.91 3.70
C LYS A 77 -3.06 -8.13 3.99
N LYS A 78 -3.65 -9.24 4.44
CA LYS A 78 -2.93 -10.48 4.72
C LYS A 78 -2.33 -11.10 3.46
N GLU A 79 -3.09 -11.13 2.36
CA GLU A 79 -2.62 -11.65 1.07
C GLU A 79 -1.39 -10.88 0.56
N ILE A 80 -1.46 -9.55 0.58
CA ILE A 80 -0.36 -8.71 0.09
C ILE A 80 0.85 -8.75 1.02
N LEU A 81 0.65 -8.80 2.35
CA LEU A 81 1.76 -9.02 3.29
C LEU A 81 2.45 -10.37 3.05
N GLY A 82 1.68 -11.43 2.76
CA GLY A 82 2.23 -12.73 2.39
C GLY A 82 3.00 -12.70 1.06
N LEU A 83 2.53 -11.91 0.10
CA LEU A 83 3.26 -11.71 -1.16
C LEU A 83 4.59 -10.99 -0.93
N ILE A 84 4.58 -9.87 -0.19
CA ILE A 84 5.79 -9.13 0.18
C ILE A 84 6.77 -10.05 0.91
N LYS A 85 6.30 -10.82 1.90
CA LYS A 85 7.14 -11.75 2.67
C LYS A 85 7.84 -12.76 1.76
N ARG A 86 7.14 -13.35 0.79
CA ARG A 86 7.72 -14.29 -0.18
C ARG A 86 8.80 -13.65 -1.05
N HIS A 87 8.57 -12.41 -1.52
CA HIS A 87 9.58 -11.69 -2.32
C HIS A 87 10.82 -11.35 -1.49
N VAL A 88 10.63 -10.99 -0.23
CA VAL A 88 11.73 -10.71 0.69
C VAL A 88 12.50 -12.00 1.02
N GLU A 89 11.83 -13.09 1.36
CA GLU A 89 12.46 -14.40 1.66
C GLU A 89 13.30 -14.91 0.49
N LYS A 90 12.79 -14.82 -0.74
CA LYS A 90 13.51 -15.20 -1.97
C LYS A 90 14.85 -14.46 -2.17
N LYS A 91 15.04 -13.31 -1.52
CA LYS A 91 16.29 -12.52 -1.61
C LYS A 91 17.35 -12.95 -0.61
N PHE A 92 16.98 -13.72 0.41
CA PHE A 92 17.87 -14.21 1.46
C PHE A 92 18.21 -15.71 1.31
N GLU A 93 17.74 -16.34 0.24
CA GLU A 93 18.04 -17.72 -0.17
C GLU A 93 18.99 -17.71 -1.37
#